data_AF-A0A1I8EY62-F1
#
_entry.id   AF-A0A1I8EY62-F1
#
_cell.length_a   1.000
_cell.length_b   1.000
_cell.length_c   1.000
_cell.angle_alpha   90.00
_cell.angle_beta   90.00
_cell.angle_gamma   90.00
#
_symmetry.space_group_name_H-M   'P 1'
#
loop_
_entity.id
_entity.type
_entity.pdbx_description
1 polymer ?
#
loop_
_entity_poly.entity_id
_entity_poly.type
_entity_poly.pdbx_seq_one_letter_code
_entity_poly.pdbx_strand_id
1 'polypeptide(L)'
;MDLKAAKNMKIREMACSDVQKVADSLNVNLTHLDFDRLDFGETNALDVFYNADVALVDVSIAQQQPSLCYHIGVRESMGQSYNIILTEETSESLVKALKKTLAHLPLIAYILPNDSSSLVSVDKTSKIDSLSQLKSGIDQIAEKPYSKCGRLVTFRSRMKQALKSVQIEASAHSREKFLSDLRKARETQDVAEANRFLDKMRHRLDNPDVLSVDTLYQFMLSYRDYQNYDAMISLYDDLSRIENCSIVNAQAIRFLYAFALNRRNEEGDRDRALQTVLQVTSNCNDGTAVSPDIICLAGRIYKDKFITTVVLNSLLGRKGALANLTEYWDVATYFEVSVLADDYPKACQAALKMAILKPPIW
;
A
#
# COMPACT_ATOMS: atom_id res chain seq x y z
N MET A 1 -8.18 26.29 -18.40
CA MET A 1 -9.26 26.45 -19.40
C MET A 1 -9.62 27.92 -19.46
N ASP A 2 -9.49 28.56 -20.60
CA ASP A 2 -9.86 29.97 -20.76
C ASP A 2 -11.38 30.10 -20.95
N LEU A 3 -12.02 30.84 -20.05
CA LEU A 3 -13.46 31.11 -20.05
C LEU A 3 -13.80 32.50 -20.63
N LYS A 4 -12.81 33.31 -21.02
CA LYS A 4 -12.97 34.66 -21.58
C LYS A 4 -13.00 34.64 -23.11
N ALA A 5 -12.36 33.66 -23.74
CA ALA A 5 -12.37 33.54 -25.19
C ALA A 5 -13.75 33.13 -25.75
N ALA A 6 -14.30 33.93 -26.67
CA ALA A 6 -15.66 33.77 -27.18
C ALA A 6 -15.91 32.47 -27.98
N LYS A 7 -14.92 31.98 -28.72
CA LYS A 7 -15.07 30.78 -29.56
C LYS A 7 -15.27 29.54 -28.69
N ASN A 8 -16.40 28.85 -28.82
CA ASN A 8 -16.73 27.61 -28.10
C ASN A 8 -16.71 27.73 -26.56
N MET A 9 -16.97 28.93 -26.05
CA MET A 9 -17.02 29.24 -24.60
C MET A 9 -17.90 28.25 -23.82
N LYS A 10 -19.12 27.98 -24.31
CA LYS A 10 -20.08 27.05 -23.68
C LYS A 10 -19.50 25.65 -23.46
N ILE A 11 -18.72 25.13 -24.40
CA ILE A 11 -18.13 23.79 -24.31
C ILE A 11 -17.05 23.77 -23.22
N ARG A 12 -16.21 24.82 -23.16
CA ARG A 12 -15.19 24.96 -22.11
C ARG A 12 -15.78 25.19 -20.72
N GLU A 13 -16.89 25.91 -20.61
CA GLU A 13 -17.64 26.05 -19.35
C GLU A 13 -18.16 24.70 -18.86
N MET A 14 -18.73 23.89 -19.75
CA MET A 14 -19.18 22.53 -19.42
C MET A 14 -17.99 21.66 -18.97
N ALA A 15 -16.85 21.75 -19.65
CA ALA A 15 -15.65 20.99 -19.30
C ALA A 15 -15.11 21.42 -17.92
N CYS A 16 -15.07 22.73 -17.65
CA CYS A 16 -14.67 23.25 -16.35
C CYS A 16 -15.61 22.80 -15.23
N SER A 17 -16.92 22.81 -15.47
CA SER A 17 -17.93 22.29 -14.52
C SER A 17 -17.73 20.79 -14.25
N ASP A 18 -17.44 19.99 -15.28
CA ASP A 18 -17.16 18.57 -15.10
C ASP A 18 -15.86 18.31 -14.33
N VAL A 19 -14.81 19.12 -14.56
CA VAL A 19 -13.56 19.05 -13.78
C VAL A 19 -13.82 19.37 -12.31
N GLN A 20 -14.58 20.43 -12.00
CA GLN A 20 -14.96 20.77 -10.63
C GLN A 20 -15.71 19.61 -9.95
N LYS A 21 -16.72 19.06 -10.63
CA LYS A 21 -17.49 17.89 -10.13
C LYS A 21 -16.64 16.63 -9.94
N VAL A 22 -15.53 16.49 -10.66
CA VAL A 22 -14.56 15.41 -10.44
C VAL A 22 -13.71 15.71 -9.22
N ALA A 23 -13.22 16.95 -9.09
CA ALA A 23 -12.42 17.41 -7.98
C ALA A 23 -13.14 17.22 -6.64
N ASP A 24 -14.40 17.65 -6.56
CA ASP A 24 -15.25 17.46 -5.37
C ASP A 24 -15.42 15.96 -5.04
N SER A 25 -15.57 15.11 -6.07
CA SER A 25 -15.76 13.66 -5.88
C SER A 25 -14.49 12.92 -5.45
N LEU A 26 -13.32 13.53 -5.63
CA LEU A 26 -12.01 13.02 -5.22
C LEU A 26 -11.47 13.75 -4.00
N ASN A 27 -12.20 14.73 -3.47
CA ASN A 27 -11.78 15.61 -2.38
C ASN A 27 -10.42 16.28 -2.63
N VAL A 28 -10.18 16.74 -3.86
CA VAL A 28 -8.96 17.45 -4.25
C VAL A 28 -9.22 18.95 -4.40
N ASN A 29 -8.23 19.76 -4.03
CA ASN A 29 -8.31 21.20 -4.18
C ASN A 29 -8.11 21.59 -5.66
N LEU A 30 -9.15 22.18 -6.29
CA LEU A 30 -9.07 22.69 -7.65
C LEU A 30 -8.92 24.21 -7.62
N THR A 31 -7.81 24.70 -8.16
CA THR A 31 -7.61 26.13 -8.39
C THR A 31 -7.65 26.42 -9.88
N HIS A 32 -8.57 27.29 -10.31
CA HIS A 32 -8.61 27.77 -11.68
C HIS A 32 -7.65 28.96 -11.85
N LEU A 33 -6.89 28.95 -12.95
CA LEU A 33 -5.92 29.99 -13.26
C LEU A 33 -6.24 30.62 -14.63
N ASP A 34 -6.28 31.95 -14.66
CA ASP A 34 -6.43 32.72 -15.87
C ASP A 34 -5.15 32.68 -16.71
N PHE A 35 -5.30 32.45 -18.02
CA PHE A 35 -4.18 32.44 -18.96
C PHE A 35 -3.39 33.74 -18.92
N ASP A 36 -4.07 34.90 -18.98
CA ASP A 36 -3.43 36.21 -18.99
C ASP A 36 -2.47 36.38 -17.80
N ARG A 37 -2.90 35.99 -16.60
CA ARG A 37 -2.10 36.12 -15.37
C ARG A 37 -0.84 35.26 -15.42
N LEU A 38 -0.96 34.06 -16.00
CA LEU A 38 0.17 33.16 -16.19
C LEU A 38 1.13 33.69 -17.27
N ASP A 39 0.59 34.15 -18.41
CA ASP A 39 1.35 34.65 -19.56
C ASP A 39 2.08 35.97 -19.27
N PHE A 40 1.46 36.86 -18.48
CA PHE A 40 2.11 38.08 -17.96
C PHE A 40 3.16 37.80 -16.87
N GLY A 41 3.29 36.55 -16.41
CA GLY A 41 4.25 36.17 -15.38
C GLY A 41 3.92 36.72 -14.00
N GLU A 42 2.64 36.84 -13.65
CA GLU A 42 2.24 37.26 -12.31
C GLU A 42 2.76 36.27 -11.26
N THR A 43 3.47 36.77 -10.24
CA THR A 43 4.16 35.92 -9.25
C THR A 43 3.25 34.91 -8.59
N ASN A 44 2.04 35.30 -8.19
CA ASN A 44 1.07 34.40 -7.58
C ASN A 44 0.57 33.33 -8.56
N ALA A 45 0.41 33.67 -9.84
CA ALA A 45 -0.04 32.73 -10.86
C ALA A 45 1.04 31.70 -11.17
N LEU A 46 2.31 32.14 -11.27
CA LEU A 46 3.46 31.26 -11.47
C LEU A 46 3.67 30.34 -10.28
N ASP A 47 3.57 30.88 -9.05
CA ASP A 47 3.70 30.10 -7.82
C ASP A 47 2.66 28.97 -7.75
N VAL A 48 1.39 29.30 -7.98
CA VAL A 48 0.31 28.31 -8.01
C VAL A 48 0.51 27.27 -9.11
N PHE A 49 0.88 27.70 -10.33
CA PHE A 49 1.02 26.80 -11.47
C PHE A 49 2.21 25.85 -11.33
N TYR A 50 3.39 26.37 -10.96
CA TYR A 50 4.61 25.57 -10.86
C TYR A 50 4.64 24.66 -9.64
N ASN A 51 3.97 25.03 -8.54
CA ASN A 51 3.94 24.23 -7.31
C ASN A 51 2.72 23.33 -7.16
N ALA A 52 1.72 23.40 -8.05
CA ALA A 52 0.59 22.47 -8.03
C ALA A 52 1.07 21.01 -8.12
N ASP A 53 0.35 20.05 -7.53
CA ASP A 53 0.67 18.62 -7.67
C ASP A 53 0.38 18.12 -9.10
N VAL A 54 -0.75 18.57 -9.67
CA VAL A 54 -1.20 18.21 -11.03
C VAL A 54 -1.63 19.47 -11.78
N ALA A 55 -1.09 19.67 -12.98
CA ALA A 55 -1.51 20.75 -13.86
C ALA A 55 -2.44 20.24 -14.96
N LEU A 56 -3.64 20.82 -15.07
CA LEU A 56 -4.58 20.58 -16.17
C LEU A 56 -4.49 21.74 -17.17
N VAL A 57 -3.85 21.51 -18.32
CA VAL A 57 -3.58 22.56 -19.30
C VAL A 57 -4.46 22.38 -20.53
N ASP A 58 -5.38 23.31 -20.72
CA ASP A 58 -6.26 23.31 -21.88
C ASP A 58 -5.62 24.09 -23.04
N VAL A 59 -5.33 23.40 -24.13
CA VAL A 59 -4.63 23.94 -25.31
C VAL A 59 -5.57 24.14 -26.51
N SER A 60 -6.87 24.27 -26.26
CA SER A 60 -7.88 24.41 -27.32
C SER A 60 -7.74 25.71 -28.13
N ILE A 61 -7.13 26.74 -27.54
CA ILE A 61 -6.95 28.06 -28.15
C ILE A 61 -5.55 28.15 -28.76
N ALA A 62 -5.48 28.21 -30.08
CA ALA A 62 -4.23 28.20 -30.85
C ALA A 62 -3.24 29.29 -30.42
N GLN A 63 -3.73 30.50 -30.14
CA GLN A 63 -2.89 31.63 -29.73
C GLN A 63 -2.16 31.40 -28.39
N GLN A 64 -2.71 30.55 -27.51
CA GLN A 64 -2.18 30.31 -26.17
C GLN A 64 -1.18 29.14 -26.15
N GLN A 65 -1.19 28.29 -27.18
CA GLN A 65 -0.42 27.04 -27.21
C GLN A 65 1.09 27.22 -26.99
N PRO A 66 1.78 28.18 -27.65
CA PRO A 66 3.23 28.32 -27.46
C PRO A 66 3.61 28.65 -26.02
N SER A 67 2.87 29.57 -25.39
CA SER A 67 3.10 29.98 -24.00
C SER A 67 2.78 28.83 -23.02
N LEU A 68 1.62 28.17 -23.18
CA LEU A 68 1.24 27.03 -22.35
C LEU A 68 2.26 25.87 -22.45
N CYS A 69 2.75 25.56 -23.66
CA CYS A 69 3.79 24.55 -23.86
C CYS A 69 5.11 24.93 -23.18
N TYR A 70 5.49 26.22 -23.20
CA TYR A 70 6.66 26.72 -22.48
C TYR A 70 6.51 26.51 -20.97
N HIS A 71 5.38 26.90 -20.38
CA HIS A 71 5.15 26.72 -18.94
C HIS A 71 5.12 25.25 -18.51
N ILE A 72 4.57 24.35 -19.33
CA ILE A 72 4.66 22.90 -19.10
C ILE A 72 6.13 22.46 -19.05
N GLY A 73 6.94 22.86 -20.02
CA GLY A 73 8.37 22.49 -20.06
C GLY A 73 9.16 23.02 -18.86
N VAL A 74 8.87 24.24 -18.39
CA VAL A 74 9.48 24.79 -17.17
C VAL A 74 9.09 23.95 -15.95
N ARG A 75 7.80 23.62 -15.81
CA ARG A 75 7.30 22.79 -14.70
C ARG A 75 7.98 21.42 -14.68
N GLU A 76 8.11 20.76 -15.83
CA GLU A 76 8.82 19.49 -15.95
C GLU A 76 10.31 19.60 -15.56
N SER A 77 10.97 20.69 -15.94
CA SER A 77 12.38 20.93 -15.56
C SER A 77 12.59 21.08 -14.06
N MET A 78 11.54 21.46 -13.31
CA MET A 78 11.52 21.56 -11.85
C MET A 78 11.13 20.23 -11.16
N GLY A 79 11.00 19.13 -11.91
CA GLY A 79 10.61 17.82 -11.37
C GLY A 79 9.11 17.64 -11.18
N GLN A 80 8.29 18.59 -11.64
CA GLN A 80 6.84 18.55 -11.55
C GLN A 80 6.27 17.91 -12.84
N SER A 81 6.22 16.58 -12.84
CA SER A 81 5.97 15.77 -14.04
C SER A 81 4.50 15.48 -14.34
N TYR A 82 3.59 15.67 -13.38
CA TYR A 82 2.17 15.38 -13.56
C TYR A 82 1.45 16.53 -14.28
N ASN A 83 1.49 16.51 -15.61
CA ASN A 83 0.80 17.45 -16.49
C ASN A 83 -0.23 16.70 -17.35
N ILE A 84 -1.46 17.20 -17.45
CA ILE A 84 -2.51 16.61 -18.30
C ILE A 84 -2.95 17.66 -19.31
N ILE A 85 -2.90 17.28 -20.59
CA ILE A 85 -3.30 18.16 -21.69
C ILE A 85 -4.77 17.93 -22.00
N LEU A 86 -5.54 19.01 -22.04
CA LEU A 86 -6.95 19.02 -22.43
C LEU A 86 -7.08 19.73 -23.77
N THR A 87 -7.91 19.22 -24.65
CA THR A 87 -8.15 19.86 -25.96
C THR A 87 -9.58 19.66 -26.41
N GLU A 88 -10.21 20.74 -26.84
CA GLU A 88 -11.50 20.73 -27.51
C GLU A 88 -11.30 20.26 -28.95
N GLU A 89 -12.03 19.21 -29.35
CA GLU A 89 -11.82 18.57 -30.64
C GLU A 89 -12.29 19.43 -31.82
N THR A 90 -11.39 20.29 -32.31
CA THR A 90 -11.65 21.16 -33.46
C THR A 90 -10.73 20.89 -34.65
N SER A 91 -9.56 20.26 -34.46
CA SER A 91 -8.63 19.98 -35.56
C SER A 91 -7.78 18.72 -35.37
N GLU A 92 -7.82 17.82 -36.35
CA GLU A 92 -6.99 16.61 -36.41
C GLU A 92 -5.49 16.92 -36.49
N SER A 93 -5.13 18.05 -37.12
CA SER A 93 -3.73 18.48 -37.20
C SER A 93 -3.16 18.88 -35.85
N LEU A 94 -3.97 19.53 -35.00
CA LEU A 94 -3.57 19.94 -33.66
C LEU A 94 -3.32 18.72 -32.77
N VAL A 95 -4.26 17.78 -32.75
CA VAL A 95 -4.12 16.56 -31.93
C VAL A 95 -2.91 15.73 -32.38
N LYS A 96 -2.66 15.62 -33.69
CA LYS A 96 -1.45 14.96 -34.21
C LYS A 96 -0.17 15.69 -33.79
N ALA A 97 -0.15 17.03 -33.85
CA ALA A 97 1.01 17.82 -33.42
C ALA A 97 1.28 17.65 -31.91
N LEU A 98 0.25 17.75 -31.06
CA LEU A 98 0.37 17.55 -29.62
C LEU A 98 0.84 16.14 -29.26
N LYS A 99 0.28 15.11 -29.93
CA LYS A 99 0.74 13.71 -29.76
C LYS A 99 2.20 13.50 -30.17
N LYS A 100 2.75 14.34 -31.06
CA LYS A 100 4.16 14.27 -31.48
C LYS A 100 5.08 15.03 -30.52
N THR A 101 4.68 16.22 -30.10
CA THR A 101 5.52 17.12 -29.28
C THR A 101 5.48 16.77 -27.80
N LEU A 102 4.34 16.30 -27.30
CA LEU A 102 4.07 16.02 -25.88
C LEU A 102 3.57 14.59 -25.69
N ALA A 103 4.20 13.64 -26.40
CA ALA A 103 3.80 12.23 -26.43
C ALA A 103 3.82 11.54 -25.06
N HIS A 104 4.67 12.03 -24.15
CA HIS A 104 4.82 11.51 -22.79
C HIS A 104 3.71 11.97 -21.85
N LEU A 105 2.91 12.98 -22.23
CA LEU A 105 1.82 13.51 -21.40
C LEU A 105 0.47 12.92 -21.78
N PRO A 106 -0.40 12.64 -20.80
CA PRO A 106 -1.77 12.23 -21.06
C PRO A 106 -2.57 13.35 -21.74
N LEU A 107 -3.05 13.07 -22.96
CA LEU A 107 -3.98 13.92 -23.70
C LEU A 107 -5.41 13.44 -23.52
N ILE A 108 -6.33 14.37 -23.18
CA ILE A 108 -7.77 14.12 -23.09
C ILE A 108 -8.46 15.11 -24.03
N ALA A 109 -9.03 14.58 -25.11
CA ALA A 109 -9.89 15.34 -26.00
C ALA A 109 -11.34 15.28 -25.51
N TYR A 110 -12.03 16.42 -25.53
CA TYR A 110 -13.45 16.50 -25.16
C TYR A 110 -14.28 17.12 -26.28
N ILE A 111 -15.50 16.60 -26.43
CA ILE A 111 -16.43 16.99 -27.50
C ILE A 111 -17.83 17.07 -26.91
N LEU A 112 -18.61 18.01 -27.42
CA LEU A 112 -20.05 18.04 -27.24
C LEU A 112 -20.71 17.42 -28.48
N PRO A 113 -21.30 16.21 -28.38
CA PRO A 113 -22.12 15.67 -29.47
C PRO A 113 -23.34 16.56 -29.72
N ASN A 114 -23.83 16.61 -30.98
CA ASN A 114 -25.00 17.40 -31.35
C ASN A 114 -26.19 17.08 -30.41
N ASP A 115 -26.78 18.12 -29.82
CA ASP A 115 -27.92 18.09 -28.88
C ASP A 115 -27.73 17.27 -27.57
N SER A 116 -26.50 16.90 -27.21
CA SER A 116 -26.23 16.22 -25.93
C SER A 116 -26.02 17.18 -24.76
N SER A 117 -26.43 16.75 -23.56
CA SER A 117 -26.24 17.52 -22.31
C SER A 117 -24.90 17.23 -21.61
N SER A 118 -24.09 16.30 -22.13
CA SER A 118 -22.86 15.83 -21.51
C SER A 118 -21.70 15.76 -22.50
N LEU A 119 -20.50 16.13 -22.04
CA LEU A 119 -19.27 16.00 -22.82
C LEU A 119 -18.80 14.54 -22.89
N VAL A 120 -18.26 14.18 -24.04
CA VAL A 120 -17.73 12.84 -24.34
C VAL A 120 -16.24 12.94 -24.63
N SER A 121 -15.52 11.87 -24.28
CA SER A 121 -14.09 11.68 -24.51
C SER A 121 -13.83 10.24 -24.97
N VAL A 122 -12.64 10.00 -25.50
CA VAL A 122 -12.16 8.65 -25.84
C VAL A 122 -11.63 7.93 -24.60
N ASP A 123 -11.92 6.63 -24.50
CA ASP A 123 -11.34 5.76 -23.48
C ASP A 123 -9.83 5.56 -23.74
N LYS A 124 -9.03 5.60 -22.67
CA LYS A 124 -7.57 5.32 -22.70
C LYS A 124 -7.24 3.94 -23.28
N THR A 125 -8.15 2.96 -23.15
CA THR A 125 -7.97 1.57 -23.62
C THR A 125 -8.32 1.37 -25.09
N SER A 126 -8.93 2.37 -25.74
CA SER A 126 -9.31 2.28 -27.14
C SER A 126 -8.10 2.55 -28.04
N LYS A 127 -7.79 1.61 -28.95
CA LYS A 127 -6.82 1.78 -30.06
C LYS A 127 -7.36 2.75 -31.13
N ILE A 128 -7.86 3.91 -30.72
CA ILE A 128 -8.31 4.94 -31.65
C ILE A 128 -7.11 5.83 -31.95
N ASP A 129 -6.44 5.50 -33.05
CA ASP A 129 -5.29 6.25 -33.55
C ASP A 129 -5.69 7.53 -34.29
N SER A 130 -6.99 7.72 -34.64
CA SER A 130 -7.47 8.81 -35.51
C SER A 130 -8.82 9.41 -35.09
N LEU A 131 -8.93 10.75 -35.13
CA LEU A 131 -10.16 11.53 -34.86
C LEU A 131 -11.36 11.15 -35.76
N SER A 132 -11.10 10.62 -36.96
CA SER A 132 -12.13 10.16 -37.89
C SER A 132 -12.96 8.98 -37.34
N GLN A 133 -12.35 8.12 -36.52
CA GLN A 133 -13.03 7.01 -35.84
C GLN A 133 -13.89 7.47 -34.66
N LEU A 134 -13.61 8.68 -34.16
CA LEU A 134 -14.29 9.32 -33.04
C LEU A 134 -15.57 10.02 -33.51
N LYS A 135 -15.47 10.79 -34.61
CA LYS A 135 -16.63 11.37 -35.31
C LYS A 135 -17.60 10.29 -35.80
N SER A 136 -17.10 9.26 -36.48
CA SER A 136 -17.93 8.12 -36.91
C SER A 136 -18.54 7.34 -35.74
N GLY A 137 -17.89 7.29 -34.57
CA GLY A 137 -18.46 6.73 -33.35
C GLY A 137 -19.58 7.59 -32.76
N ILE A 138 -19.46 8.91 -32.84
CA ILE A 138 -20.48 9.88 -32.41
C ILE A 138 -21.69 9.86 -33.37
N ASP A 139 -21.45 9.84 -34.68
CA ASP A 139 -22.49 9.75 -35.70
C ASP A 139 -23.28 8.44 -35.57
N GLN A 140 -22.60 7.33 -35.25
CA GLN A 140 -23.26 6.04 -34.97
C GLN A 140 -24.12 6.05 -33.69
N ILE A 141 -23.75 6.83 -32.67
CA ILE A 141 -24.56 7.01 -31.46
C ILE A 141 -25.80 7.86 -31.76
N ALA A 142 -25.67 8.88 -32.61
CA ALA A 142 -26.78 9.73 -33.05
C ALA A 142 -27.81 8.96 -33.90
N GLU A 143 -27.37 8.02 -34.74
CA GLU A 143 -28.25 7.19 -35.57
C GLU A 143 -28.86 5.98 -34.84
N LYS A 144 -28.18 5.42 -33.83
CA LYS A 144 -28.64 4.24 -33.06
C LYS A 144 -28.31 4.36 -31.56
N PRO A 145 -29.18 4.97 -30.74
CA PRO A 145 -28.93 5.22 -29.31
C PRO A 145 -28.80 3.96 -28.44
N TYR A 146 -29.10 2.76 -28.97
CA TYR A 146 -28.98 1.48 -28.26
C TYR A 146 -27.71 0.68 -28.61
N SER A 147 -26.86 1.20 -29.50
CA SER A 147 -25.55 0.59 -29.78
C SER A 147 -24.55 1.03 -28.73
N LYS A 148 -24.16 0.14 -27.81
CA LYS A 148 -23.01 0.36 -26.92
C LYS A 148 -21.74 0.41 -27.78
N CYS A 149 -21.40 1.58 -28.30
CA CYS A 149 -20.06 1.83 -28.81
C CYS A 149 -19.11 1.86 -27.60
N GLY A 150 -18.51 0.70 -27.27
CA GLY A 150 -17.60 0.52 -26.12
C GLY A 150 -16.28 1.29 -26.21
N ARG A 151 -16.26 2.43 -26.91
CA ARG A 151 -15.09 3.22 -27.29
C ARG A 151 -15.16 4.68 -26.81
N LEU A 152 -16.36 5.17 -26.48
CA LEU A 152 -16.62 6.53 -26.01
C LEU A 152 -17.08 6.49 -24.56
N VAL A 153 -16.54 7.39 -23.74
CA VAL A 153 -16.85 7.53 -22.31
C VAL A 153 -17.18 8.99 -22.02
N THR A 154 -17.87 9.28 -20.92
CA THR A 154 -18.09 10.68 -20.53
C THR A 154 -16.75 11.35 -20.19
N PHE A 155 -16.59 12.62 -20.54
CA PHE A 155 -15.40 13.41 -20.19
C PHE A 155 -15.13 13.36 -18.69
N ARG A 156 -16.19 13.50 -17.88
CA ARG A 156 -16.14 13.36 -16.42
C ARG A 156 -15.53 12.03 -15.97
N SER A 157 -15.94 10.90 -16.56
CA SER A 157 -15.39 9.57 -16.23
C SER A 157 -13.91 9.47 -16.61
N ARG A 158 -13.56 9.93 -17.82
CA ARG A 158 -12.18 9.91 -18.32
C ARG A 158 -11.24 10.77 -17.47
N MET A 159 -11.71 11.94 -17.03
CA MET A 159 -10.98 12.81 -16.11
C MET A 159 -10.78 12.16 -14.75
N LYS A 160 -11.84 11.55 -14.18
CA LYS A 160 -11.74 10.82 -12.92
C LYS A 160 -10.74 9.68 -13.00
N GLN A 161 -10.70 8.94 -14.11
CA GLN A 161 -9.71 7.89 -14.35
C GLN A 161 -8.28 8.45 -14.43
N ALA A 162 -8.08 9.58 -15.11
CA ALA A 162 -6.76 10.20 -15.25
C ALA A 162 -6.19 10.65 -13.91
N LEU A 163 -6.98 11.40 -13.12
CA LEU A 163 -6.55 11.88 -11.80
C LEU A 163 -6.32 10.73 -10.81
N LYS A 164 -7.16 9.69 -10.82
CA LYS A 164 -6.93 8.49 -10.02
C LYS A 164 -5.64 7.77 -10.42
N SER A 165 -5.30 7.70 -11.70
CA SER A 165 -4.06 7.06 -12.13
C SER A 165 -2.82 7.81 -11.63
N VAL A 166 -2.86 9.14 -11.61
CA VAL A 166 -1.78 9.97 -11.05
C VAL A 166 -1.64 9.71 -9.55
N GLN A 167 -2.74 9.66 -8.80
CA GLN A 167 -2.72 9.35 -7.36
C GLN A 167 -2.10 7.97 -7.09
N ILE A 168 -2.46 6.95 -7.87
CA ILE A 168 -1.91 5.59 -7.75
C ILE A 168 -0.41 5.58 -8.03
N GLU A 169 0.03 6.28 -9.08
CA GLU A 169 1.44 6.36 -9.46
C GLU A 169 2.28 7.10 -8.42
N ALA A 170 1.80 8.23 -7.91
CA ALA A 170 2.47 8.99 -6.84
C ALA A 170 2.62 8.17 -5.56
N SER A 171 1.57 7.45 -5.16
CA SER A 171 1.64 6.52 -4.02
C SER A 171 2.61 5.36 -4.30
N ALA A 172 2.59 4.79 -5.50
CA ALA A 172 3.50 3.72 -5.89
C ALA A 172 4.97 4.16 -5.83
N HIS A 173 5.29 5.35 -6.33
CA HIS A 173 6.65 5.88 -6.24
C HIS A 173 7.06 6.09 -4.77
N SER A 174 6.18 6.68 -3.95
CA SER A 174 6.46 6.90 -2.52
C SER A 174 6.76 5.60 -1.78
N ARG A 175 5.99 4.54 -2.06
CA ARG A 175 6.22 3.18 -1.53
C ARG A 175 7.53 2.58 -2.03
N GLU A 176 7.83 2.65 -3.32
CA GLU A 176 9.07 2.10 -3.87
C GLU A 176 10.30 2.80 -3.31
N LYS A 177 10.24 4.13 -3.13
CA LYS A 177 11.33 4.89 -2.49
C LYS A 177 11.53 4.44 -1.04
N PHE A 178 10.44 4.23 -0.30
CA PHE A 178 10.52 3.69 1.06
C PHE A 178 11.16 2.29 1.09
N LEU A 179 10.72 1.36 0.23
CA LEU A 179 11.27 0.01 0.14
C LEU A 179 12.72 -0.04 -0.35
N SER A 180 13.11 0.88 -1.25
CA SER A 180 14.49 1.04 -1.68
C SER A 180 15.40 1.47 -0.53
N ASP A 181 14.99 2.47 0.25
CA ASP A 181 15.77 2.91 1.40
C ASP A 181 15.81 1.85 2.52
N LEU A 182 14.74 1.07 2.67
CA LEU A 182 14.71 -0.04 3.60
C LEU A 182 15.68 -1.18 3.20
N ARG A 183 15.84 -1.45 1.90
CA ARG A 183 16.87 -2.38 1.40
C ARG A 183 18.27 -1.90 1.74
N LYS A 184 18.55 -0.59 1.58
CA LYS A 184 19.83 0.01 2.01
C LYS A 184 20.05 -0.11 3.51
N ALA A 185 19.00 0.04 4.33
CA ALA A 185 19.09 -0.17 5.77
C ALA A 185 19.63 -1.57 6.07
N ARG A 186 19.09 -2.60 5.40
CA ARG A 186 19.47 -4.02 5.57
C ARG A 186 20.90 -4.34 5.13
N GLU A 187 21.51 -3.51 4.29
CA GLU A 187 22.92 -3.65 3.88
C GLU A 187 23.89 -3.13 4.95
N THR A 188 23.39 -2.41 5.96
CA THR A 188 24.20 -1.86 7.06
C THR A 188 24.63 -3.00 7.99
N GLN A 189 25.94 -3.14 8.20
CA GLN A 189 26.52 -4.18 9.06
C GLN A 189 26.39 -3.86 10.56
N ASP A 190 26.47 -2.58 10.93
CA ASP A 190 26.31 -2.16 12.33
C ASP A 190 24.82 -2.15 12.71
N VAL A 191 24.49 -3.02 13.68
CA VAL A 191 23.14 -3.16 14.25
C VAL A 191 22.66 -1.86 14.90
N ALA A 192 23.53 -1.11 15.57
CA ALA A 192 23.16 0.12 16.25
C ALA A 192 22.86 1.24 15.24
N GLU A 193 23.71 1.39 14.23
CA GLU A 193 23.49 2.33 13.13
C GLU A 193 22.23 2.00 12.34
N ALA A 194 22.02 0.72 12.00
CA ALA A 194 20.84 0.27 11.27
C ALA A 194 19.54 0.57 12.03
N ASN A 195 19.49 0.28 13.33
CA ASN A 195 18.33 0.61 14.16
C ASN A 195 18.08 2.12 14.24
N ARG A 196 19.12 2.96 14.40
CA ARG A 196 18.97 4.42 14.38
C ARG A 196 18.44 4.93 13.04
N PHE A 197 18.81 4.29 11.93
CA PHE A 197 18.28 4.63 10.61
C PHE A 197 16.80 4.20 10.47
N LEU A 198 16.45 3.00 10.92
CA LEU A 198 15.07 2.52 10.94
C LEU A 198 14.17 3.42 11.80
N ASP A 199 14.63 3.86 12.98
CA ASP A 199 13.88 4.78 13.84
C ASP A 199 13.57 6.10 13.11
N LYS A 200 14.53 6.64 12.36
CA LYS A 200 14.29 7.83 11.51
C LYS A 200 13.31 7.53 10.36
N MET A 201 13.39 6.35 9.77
CA MET A 201 12.48 5.94 8.69
C MET A 201 11.05 5.73 9.17
N ARG A 202 10.83 5.40 10.46
CA ARG A 202 9.51 5.13 11.04
C ARG A 202 8.52 6.26 10.78
N HIS A 203 8.94 7.52 10.89
CA HIS A 203 8.09 8.70 10.63
C HIS A 203 7.53 8.75 9.19
N ARG A 204 8.16 8.07 8.22
CA ARG A 204 7.64 8.01 6.85
C ARG A 204 6.41 7.11 6.73
N LEU A 205 6.15 6.24 7.71
CA LEU A 205 4.93 5.44 7.80
C LEU A 205 3.71 6.27 8.24
N ASP A 206 3.90 7.50 8.72
CA ASP A 206 2.80 8.43 9.00
C ASP A 206 2.14 8.93 7.71
N ASN A 207 2.83 8.77 6.56
CA ASN A 207 2.26 9.09 5.25
C ASN A 207 1.32 7.96 4.78
N PRO A 208 0.02 8.24 4.55
CA PRO A 208 -0.96 7.23 4.12
C PRO A 208 -0.62 6.61 2.75
N ASP A 209 0.10 7.32 1.89
CA ASP A 209 0.51 6.79 0.59
C ASP A 209 1.61 5.73 0.72
N VAL A 210 2.35 5.73 1.83
CA VAL A 210 3.43 4.78 2.14
C VAL A 210 2.92 3.62 2.99
N LEU A 211 1.99 3.88 3.93
CA LEU A 211 1.50 2.88 4.87
C LEU A 211 0.62 1.83 4.20
N SER A 212 1.12 0.60 4.12
CA SER A 212 0.44 -0.55 3.54
C SER A 212 0.84 -1.83 4.27
N VAL A 213 0.10 -2.93 4.03
CA VAL A 213 0.45 -4.24 4.63
C VAL A 213 1.86 -4.67 4.24
N ASP A 214 2.26 -4.48 2.97
CA ASP A 214 3.58 -4.86 2.48
C ASP A 214 4.70 -4.00 3.09
N THR A 215 4.55 -2.67 3.08
CA THR A 215 5.57 -1.76 3.65
C THR A 215 5.73 -1.97 5.15
N LEU A 216 4.63 -2.16 5.89
CA LEU A 216 4.68 -2.50 7.32
C LEU A 216 5.35 -3.85 7.56
N TYR A 217 4.99 -4.88 6.79
CA TYR A 217 5.58 -6.21 6.89
C TYR A 217 7.09 -6.17 6.65
N GLN A 218 7.54 -5.53 5.57
CA GLN A 218 8.96 -5.37 5.26
C GLN A 218 9.69 -4.58 6.36
N PHE A 219 9.06 -3.55 6.91
CA PHE A 219 9.65 -2.75 7.98
C PHE A 219 9.84 -3.58 9.26
N MET A 220 8.82 -4.35 9.67
CA MET A 220 8.91 -5.29 10.79
C MET A 220 9.96 -6.38 10.58
N LEU A 221 10.12 -6.90 9.35
CA LEU A 221 11.22 -7.84 9.03
C LEU A 221 12.59 -7.20 9.25
N SER A 222 12.75 -5.93 8.92
CA SER A 222 14.03 -5.23 9.11
C SER A 222 14.38 -5.11 10.59
N TYR A 223 13.42 -4.73 11.45
CA TYR A 223 13.65 -4.77 12.90
C TYR A 223 13.95 -6.18 13.41
N ARG A 224 13.29 -7.21 12.85
CA ARG A 224 13.52 -8.60 13.24
C ARG A 224 14.94 -9.07 12.92
N ASP A 225 15.48 -8.69 11.76
CA ASP A 225 16.85 -9.05 11.35
C ASP A 225 17.89 -8.47 12.34
N TYR A 226 17.58 -7.30 12.92
CA TYR A 226 18.37 -6.66 13.96
C TYR A 226 17.93 -6.99 15.40
N GLN A 227 17.00 -7.94 15.57
CA GLN A 227 16.44 -8.38 16.86
C GLN A 227 15.88 -7.25 17.74
N ASN A 228 15.44 -6.14 17.15
CA ASN A 228 14.83 -5.02 17.86
C ASN A 228 13.33 -5.29 18.08
N TYR A 229 13.02 -6.21 18.98
CA TYR A 229 11.66 -6.65 19.25
C TYR A 229 10.80 -5.56 19.91
N ASP A 230 11.40 -4.69 20.72
CA ASP A 230 10.71 -3.55 21.34
C ASP A 230 10.17 -2.58 20.30
N ALA A 231 10.97 -2.22 19.29
CA ALA A 231 10.51 -1.36 18.21
C ALA A 231 9.41 -2.00 17.36
N MET A 232 9.47 -3.32 17.13
CA MET A 232 8.40 -4.07 16.43
C MET A 232 7.08 -4.01 17.20
N ILE A 233 7.13 -4.25 18.51
CA ILE A 233 5.95 -4.26 19.38
C ILE A 233 5.36 -2.85 19.48
N SER A 234 6.19 -1.85 19.74
CA SER A 234 5.78 -0.45 19.78
C SER A 234 5.12 0.00 18.47
N LEU A 235 5.70 -0.37 17.32
CA LEU A 235 5.12 -0.03 16.02
C LEU A 235 3.73 -0.63 15.82
N TYR A 236 3.55 -1.90 16.19
CA TYR A 236 2.25 -2.54 16.11
C TYR A 236 1.24 -1.88 17.05
N ASP A 237 1.62 -1.68 18.31
CA ASP A 237 0.76 -1.10 19.33
C ASP A 237 0.31 0.32 18.95
N ASP A 238 1.21 1.15 18.42
CA ASP A 238 0.89 2.51 17.95
C ASP A 238 -0.10 2.48 16.78
N LEU A 239 0.13 1.62 15.77
CA LEU A 239 -0.77 1.50 14.62
C LEU A 239 -2.14 0.91 15.01
N SER A 240 -2.19 0.05 16.02
CA SER A 240 -3.44 -0.56 16.51
C SER A 240 -4.36 0.44 17.23
N ARG A 241 -3.80 1.56 17.73
CA ARG A 241 -4.56 2.65 18.37
C ARG A 241 -5.22 3.58 17.36
N ILE A 242 -4.81 3.53 16.10
CA ILE A 242 -5.36 4.38 15.04
C ILE A 242 -6.72 3.83 14.61
N GLU A 243 -7.77 4.66 14.72
CA GLU A 243 -9.10 4.32 14.23
C GLU A 243 -9.06 4.00 12.73
N ASN A 244 -9.77 2.96 12.31
CA ASN A 244 -9.83 2.47 10.93
C ASN A 244 -8.52 1.92 10.34
N CYS A 245 -7.46 1.69 11.14
CA CYS A 245 -6.24 1.02 10.67
C CYS A 245 -6.43 -0.51 10.63
N SER A 246 -6.90 -1.03 9.49
CA SER A 246 -7.09 -2.48 9.31
C SER A 246 -5.81 -3.25 8.95
N ILE A 247 -4.71 -2.53 8.68
CA ILE A 247 -3.44 -3.09 8.20
C ILE A 247 -2.84 -4.06 9.23
N VAL A 248 -2.95 -3.73 10.52
CA VAL A 248 -2.47 -4.56 11.64
C VAL A 248 -3.27 -5.87 11.82
N ASN A 249 -4.40 -6.02 11.13
CA ASN A 249 -5.22 -7.23 11.20
C ASN A 249 -4.76 -8.34 10.25
N ALA A 250 -3.85 -8.05 9.31
CA ALA A 250 -3.31 -9.05 8.42
C ALA A 250 -2.57 -10.15 9.19
N GLN A 251 -2.80 -11.43 8.83
CA GLN A 251 -2.23 -12.59 9.54
C GLN A 251 -0.70 -12.51 9.64
N ALA A 252 -0.01 -12.07 8.58
CA ALA A 252 1.45 -11.93 8.56
C ALA A 252 1.97 -10.87 9.55
N ILE A 253 1.23 -9.77 9.73
CA ILE A 253 1.59 -8.72 10.69
C ILE A 253 1.39 -9.22 12.12
N ARG A 254 0.22 -9.84 12.39
CA ARG A 254 -0.07 -10.46 13.70
C ARG A 254 0.93 -11.57 14.06
N PHE A 255 1.37 -12.35 13.08
CA PHE A 255 2.44 -13.33 13.24
C PHE A 255 3.73 -12.66 13.74
N LEU A 256 4.21 -11.62 13.04
CA LEU A 256 5.45 -10.94 13.41
C LEU A 256 5.36 -10.25 14.78
N TYR A 257 4.20 -9.69 15.11
CA TYR A 257 3.95 -9.09 16.42
C TYR A 257 3.95 -10.14 17.55
N ALA A 258 3.21 -11.25 17.40
CA ALA A 258 3.22 -12.33 18.38
C ALA A 258 4.61 -12.99 18.50
N PHE A 259 5.33 -13.10 17.38
CA PHE A 259 6.72 -13.56 17.37
C PHE A 259 7.63 -12.64 18.19
N ALA A 260 7.54 -11.32 17.99
CA ALA A 260 8.33 -10.33 18.72
C ALA A 260 8.03 -10.38 20.22
N LEU A 261 6.76 -10.43 20.63
CA LEU A 261 6.34 -10.61 22.03
C LEU A 261 6.97 -11.87 22.64
N ASN A 262 6.84 -13.01 21.96
CA ASN A 262 7.39 -14.27 22.49
C ASN A 262 8.93 -14.23 22.64
N ARG A 263 9.63 -13.52 21.74
CA ARG A 263 11.09 -13.37 21.77
C ARG A 263 11.57 -12.39 22.84
N ARG A 264 10.84 -11.28 23.04
CA ARG A 264 11.14 -10.28 24.07
C ARG A 264 10.91 -10.84 25.48
N ASN A 265 9.79 -11.53 25.68
CA ASN A 265 9.46 -12.24 26.92
C ASN A 265 9.53 -11.36 28.18
N GLU A 266 8.98 -10.15 28.11
CA GLU A 266 8.65 -9.39 29.31
C GLU A 266 7.38 -9.95 29.97
N GLU A 267 7.09 -9.47 31.19
CA GLU A 267 5.89 -9.86 31.92
C GLU A 267 4.62 -9.63 31.09
N GLY A 268 3.82 -10.69 30.90
CA GLY A 268 2.60 -10.66 30.09
C GLY A 268 2.79 -10.80 28.57
N ASP A 269 4.02 -10.74 28.05
CA ASP A 269 4.25 -10.82 26.59
C ASP A 269 3.80 -12.14 25.98
N ARG A 270 4.18 -13.26 26.61
CA ARG A 270 3.81 -14.60 26.09
C ARG A 270 2.32 -14.86 26.16
N ASP A 271 1.62 -14.25 27.12
CA ASP A 271 0.16 -14.32 27.21
C ASP A 271 -0.50 -13.52 26.09
N ARG A 272 -0.03 -12.28 25.84
CA ARG A 272 -0.47 -11.45 24.70
C ARG A 272 -0.18 -12.13 23.36
N ALA A 273 1.00 -12.74 23.22
CA ALA A 273 1.40 -13.46 22.01
C ALA A 273 0.46 -14.63 21.73
N LEU A 274 0.15 -15.42 22.77
CA LEU A 274 -0.76 -16.54 22.67
C LEU A 274 -2.18 -16.09 22.33
N GLN A 275 -2.68 -15.06 23.01
CA GLN A 275 -4.00 -14.48 22.72
C GLN A 275 -4.10 -14.01 21.27
N THR A 276 -3.08 -13.33 20.75
CA THR A 276 -3.03 -12.86 19.37
C THR A 276 -3.13 -14.01 18.37
N VAL A 277 -2.35 -15.07 18.58
CA VAL A 277 -2.33 -16.24 17.70
C VAL A 277 -3.67 -16.99 17.73
N LEU A 278 -4.24 -17.18 18.93
CA LEU A 278 -5.54 -17.83 19.09
C LEU A 278 -6.68 -17.03 18.45
N GLN A 279 -6.65 -15.69 18.54
CA GLN A 279 -7.61 -14.82 17.86
C GLN A 279 -7.56 -14.96 16.34
N VAL A 280 -6.36 -15.10 15.77
CA VAL A 280 -6.22 -15.37 14.33
C VAL A 280 -6.84 -16.72 13.97
N THR A 281 -6.58 -17.76 14.78
CA THR A 281 -7.14 -19.09 14.56
C THR A 281 -8.67 -19.11 14.69
N SER A 282 -9.25 -18.41 15.66
CA SER A 282 -10.70 -18.38 15.89
C SER A 282 -11.46 -17.58 14.84
N ASN A 283 -10.88 -16.49 14.33
CA ASN A 283 -11.53 -15.64 13.33
C ASN A 283 -11.56 -16.28 11.94
N CYS A 284 -10.80 -17.35 11.73
CA CYS A 284 -10.71 -18.10 10.48
C CYS A 284 -11.80 -19.18 10.32
N ASN A 285 -12.72 -19.31 11.29
CA ASN A 285 -13.85 -20.24 11.22
C ASN A 285 -14.83 -19.92 10.06
N ASP A 286 -14.73 -18.73 9.43
CA ASP A 286 -15.55 -18.26 8.31
C ASP A 286 -14.98 -18.63 6.92
N GLY A 287 -14.11 -19.65 6.83
CA GLY A 287 -13.63 -20.21 5.55
C GLY A 287 -12.30 -19.63 5.02
N THR A 288 -11.61 -18.80 5.80
CA THR A 288 -10.23 -18.38 5.50
C THR A 288 -9.25 -19.33 6.16
N ALA A 289 -8.37 -19.98 5.37
CA ALA A 289 -7.36 -20.86 5.94
C ALA A 289 -6.39 -20.09 6.86
N VAL A 290 -6.15 -20.64 8.05
CA VAL A 290 -5.10 -20.16 8.97
C VAL A 290 -3.74 -20.53 8.37
N SER A 291 -2.79 -19.60 8.34
CA SER A 291 -1.43 -19.93 7.92
C SER A 291 -0.81 -21.01 8.83
N PRO A 292 -0.16 -22.06 8.27
CA PRO A 292 0.57 -23.06 9.06
C PRO A 292 1.59 -22.44 10.03
N ASP A 293 2.20 -21.31 9.65
CA ASP A 293 3.17 -20.59 10.48
C ASP A 293 2.54 -20.08 11.78
N ILE A 294 1.29 -19.63 11.76
CA ILE A 294 0.55 -19.19 12.95
C ILE A 294 0.37 -20.35 13.92
N ILE A 295 0.03 -21.55 13.41
CA ILE A 295 -0.15 -22.76 14.22
C ILE A 295 1.19 -23.18 14.83
N CYS A 296 2.26 -23.18 14.03
CA CYS A 296 3.62 -23.48 14.50
C CYS A 296 4.09 -22.48 15.55
N LEU A 297 3.76 -21.19 15.41
CA LEU A 297 4.07 -20.17 16.40
C LEU A 297 3.29 -20.39 17.70
N ALA A 298 2.01 -20.79 17.62
CA ALA A 298 1.23 -21.18 18.80
C ALA A 298 1.94 -22.29 19.59
N GLY A 299 2.33 -23.36 18.89
CA GLY A 299 3.07 -24.48 19.48
C GLY A 299 4.40 -24.04 20.09
N ARG A 300 5.13 -23.14 19.41
CA ARG A 300 6.38 -22.56 19.94
C ARG A 300 6.12 -21.75 21.21
N ILE A 301 5.09 -20.92 21.28
CA ILE A 301 4.76 -20.11 22.47
C ILE A 301 4.40 -21.03 23.64
N TYR A 302 3.57 -22.06 23.42
CA TYR A 302 3.26 -23.05 24.46
C TYR A 302 4.52 -23.75 24.96
N LYS A 303 5.37 -24.18 24.04
CA LYS A 303 6.66 -24.80 24.37
C LYS A 303 7.53 -23.85 25.19
N ASP A 304 7.69 -22.59 24.76
CA ASP A 304 8.54 -21.61 25.43
C ASP A 304 7.99 -21.21 26.81
N LYS A 305 6.66 -21.18 26.99
CA LYS A 305 6.02 -21.04 28.31
C LYS A 305 6.34 -22.24 29.22
N PHE A 306 6.27 -23.46 28.69
CA PHE A 306 6.51 -24.70 29.43
C PHE A 306 7.99 -24.92 29.79
N ILE A 307 8.92 -24.64 28.86
CA ILE A 307 10.36 -24.87 28.99
C ILE A 307 11.03 -23.93 30.00
N THR A 308 10.33 -22.89 30.50
CA THR A 308 10.89 -22.01 31.53
C THR A 308 11.46 -22.86 32.66
N THR A 309 12.79 -22.86 32.84
CA THR A 309 13.57 -23.85 33.61
C THR A 309 13.07 -24.09 35.03
N VAL A 310 12.39 -23.10 35.59
CA VAL A 310 11.68 -23.15 36.87
C VAL A 310 10.55 -24.20 36.87
N VAL A 311 9.76 -24.29 35.80
CA VAL A 311 8.65 -25.24 35.68
C VAL A 311 9.21 -26.66 35.56
N LEU A 312 10.19 -26.89 34.68
CA LEU A 312 10.83 -28.20 34.51
C LEU A 312 11.50 -28.68 35.81
N ASN A 313 12.27 -27.82 36.48
CA ASN A 313 12.89 -28.14 37.76
C ASN A 313 11.86 -28.36 38.88
N SER A 314 10.76 -27.60 38.88
CA SER A 314 9.67 -27.81 39.85
C SER A 314 8.89 -29.11 39.60
N LEU A 315 8.73 -29.54 38.34
CA LEU A 315 8.07 -30.80 37.99
C LEU A 315 8.96 -32.00 38.36
N LEU A 316 10.27 -31.92 38.07
CA LEU A 316 11.25 -32.89 38.56
C LEU A 316 11.25 -32.95 40.10
N GLY A 317 11.21 -31.79 40.76
CA GLY A 317 11.16 -31.69 42.22
C GLY A 317 9.88 -32.27 42.84
N ARG A 318 8.70 -32.05 42.22
CA ARG A 318 7.41 -32.57 42.71
C ARG A 318 7.26 -34.08 42.52
N LYS A 319 7.76 -34.64 41.41
CA LYS A 319 7.74 -36.09 41.17
C LYS A 319 8.75 -36.84 42.04
N GLY A 320 9.69 -36.14 42.67
CA GLY A 320 10.65 -36.71 43.60
C GLY A 320 11.79 -37.46 42.90
N ALA A 321 12.61 -38.16 43.67
CA ALA A 321 13.74 -38.89 43.14
C ALA A 321 13.29 -39.97 42.14
N LEU A 322 14.00 -40.09 41.01
CA LEU A 322 13.73 -41.08 39.97
C LEU A 322 13.55 -42.50 40.52
N ALA A 323 14.27 -42.86 41.60
CA ALA A 323 14.17 -44.14 42.28
C ALA A 323 12.75 -44.47 42.77
N ASN A 324 11.96 -43.47 43.15
CA ASN A 324 10.64 -43.62 43.76
C ASN A 324 9.49 -43.71 42.75
N LEU A 325 9.74 -43.41 41.47
CA LEU A 325 8.70 -43.44 40.43
C LEU A 325 8.41 -44.88 39.99
N THR A 326 7.18 -45.37 40.16
CA THR A 326 6.80 -46.72 39.74
C THR A 326 5.98 -46.75 38.45
N GLU A 327 5.34 -45.64 38.11
CA GLU A 327 4.51 -45.51 36.90
C GLU A 327 5.35 -45.20 35.66
N TYR A 328 5.13 -45.94 34.58
CA TYR A 328 5.87 -45.78 33.32
C TYR A 328 5.82 -44.34 32.79
N TRP A 329 4.61 -43.74 32.75
CA TRP A 329 4.40 -42.40 32.23
C TRP A 329 5.11 -41.32 33.05
N ASP A 330 5.24 -41.54 34.36
CA ASP A 330 5.97 -40.62 35.23
C ASP A 330 7.47 -40.64 34.92
N VAL A 331 8.01 -41.83 34.68
CA VAL A 331 9.42 -42.02 34.27
C VAL A 331 9.65 -41.49 32.85
N ALA A 332 8.69 -41.65 31.93
CA ALA A 332 8.75 -41.12 30.57
C ALA A 332 8.78 -39.58 30.56
N THR A 333 7.89 -38.93 31.33
CA THR A 333 7.94 -37.47 31.50
C THR A 333 9.26 -37.03 32.12
N TYR A 334 9.79 -37.76 33.11
CA TYR A 334 11.08 -37.46 33.72
C TYR A 334 12.23 -37.57 32.70
N PHE A 335 12.19 -38.57 31.82
CA PHE A 335 13.14 -38.72 30.72
C PHE A 335 13.10 -37.54 29.76
N GLU A 336 11.92 -37.19 29.24
CA GLU A 336 11.73 -36.07 28.30
C GLU A 336 12.22 -34.75 28.91
N VAL A 337 11.85 -34.48 30.15
CA VAL A 337 12.28 -33.27 30.87
C VAL A 337 13.80 -33.26 31.09
N SER A 338 14.42 -34.40 31.39
CA SER A 338 15.87 -34.51 31.56
C SER A 338 16.62 -34.28 30.24
N VAL A 339 16.09 -34.77 29.11
CA VAL A 339 16.64 -34.51 27.78
C VAL A 339 16.49 -33.03 27.42
N LEU A 340 15.32 -32.44 27.66
CA LEU A 340 15.07 -31.02 27.38
C LEU A 340 15.91 -30.06 28.25
N ALA A 341 16.38 -30.53 29.41
CA ALA A 341 17.25 -29.78 30.33
C ALA A 341 18.75 -30.04 30.12
N ASP A 342 19.14 -30.78 29.07
CA ASP A 342 20.52 -31.22 28.82
C ASP A 342 21.15 -32.05 29.97
N ASP A 343 20.36 -32.64 30.86
CA ASP A 343 20.81 -33.55 31.92
C ASP A 343 20.81 -34.99 31.40
N TYR A 344 21.71 -35.25 30.45
CA TYR A 344 21.88 -36.55 29.81
C TYR A 344 22.15 -37.70 30.79
N PRO A 345 22.92 -37.53 31.89
CA PRO A 345 23.08 -38.58 32.90
C PRO A 345 21.74 -39.03 33.51
N LYS A 346 20.86 -38.09 33.88
CA LYS A 346 19.53 -38.43 34.40
C LYS A 346 18.61 -39.00 33.32
N ALA A 347 18.70 -38.51 32.08
CA ALA A 347 17.98 -39.07 30.96
C ALA A 347 18.35 -40.55 30.75
N CYS A 348 19.63 -40.91 30.77
CA CYS A 348 20.07 -42.30 30.66
C CYS A 348 19.51 -43.19 31.78
N GLN A 349 19.49 -42.70 33.02
CA GLN A 349 18.91 -43.44 34.16
C GLN A 349 17.40 -43.65 34.00
N ALA A 350 16.68 -42.62 33.53
CA ALA A 350 15.24 -42.71 33.29
C ALA A 350 14.92 -43.68 32.15
N ALA A 351 15.68 -43.64 31.05
CA ALA A 351 15.53 -44.57 29.93
C ALA A 351 15.75 -46.03 30.37
N LEU A 352 16.75 -46.29 31.21
CA LEU A 352 16.98 -47.63 31.78
C LEU A 352 15.79 -48.08 32.62
N LYS A 353 15.23 -47.18 33.43
CA LYS A 353 14.07 -47.49 34.27
C LYS A 353 12.80 -47.73 33.46
N MET A 354 12.59 -46.99 32.37
CA MET A 354 11.50 -47.23 31.41
C MET A 354 11.59 -48.63 30.81
N ALA A 355 12.80 -49.08 30.45
CA ALA A 355 13.01 -50.43 29.94
C ALA A 355 12.64 -51.52 30.97
N ILE A 356 12.94 -51.29 32.25
CA ILE A 356 12.58 -52.19 33.35
C ILE A 356 11.05 -52.24 33.55
N LEU A 357 10.36 -51.10 33.45
CA LEU A 357 8.92 -50.99 33.64
C LEU A 357 8.08 -51.56 32.49
N LYS A 358 8.74 -52.04 31.42
CA LYS A 358 8.12 -52.63 30.21
C LYS A 358 7.13 -51.66 29.55
N PRO A 359 7.57 -50.86 28.57
CA PRO A 359 6.70 -49.89 27.91
C PRO A 359 5.46 -50.58 27.30
N PRO A 360 4.28 -49.94 27.36
CA PRO A 360 3.16 -50.35 26.53
C PRO A 360 3.56 -50.29 25.05
N ILE A 361 2.89 -51.11 24.23
CA ILE A 361 3.23 -51.28 22.80
C ILE A 361 2.88 -50.02 21.97
N TRP A 362 2.04 -49.12 22.50
CA TRP A 362 1.57 -47.90 21.84
C TRP A 362 2.21 -46.64 22.41
#